data_AF-A0A0R1YDA4-F1
#
_entry.id   AF-A0A0R1YDA4-F1
#
_cell.length_a   1.000
_cell.length_b   1.000
_cell.length_c   1.000
_cell.angle_alpha   90.00
_cell.angle_beta   90.00
_cell.angle_gamma   90.00
#
_symmetry.space_group_name_H-M   'P 1'
#
loop_
_entity.id
_entity.type
_entity.pdbx_description
1 polymer ?
#
loop_
_entity_poly.entity_id
_entity_poly.type
_entity_poly.pdbx_seq_one_letter_code
_entity_poly.pdbx_strand_id
1 'polypeptide(L)' 'MLTERKADIDPHIDFLVITRPSARNFDMTKVRRNLVHALALAHVIEMPNENEEN' A
#
# COMPACT_ATOMS: atom_id res chain seq x y z
N MET A 1 7.44 0.68 -9.98
CA MET A 1 8.35 -0.23 -9.25
C MET A 1 7.77 -0.55 -7.87
N LEU A 2 8.14 -1.66 -7.22
CA LEU A 2 7.54 -2.09 -5.94
C LEU A 2 7.95 -1.22 -4.73
N THR A 3 9.10 -0.54 -4.81
CA THR A 3 9.76 0.13 -3.68
C THR A 3 9.61 1.66 -3.67
N GLU A 4 8.77 2.22 -4.54
CA GLU A 4 8.64 3.68 -4.73
C GLU A 4 8.26 4.44 -3.45
N ARG A 5 7.48 3.79 -2.57
CA ARG A 5 6.99 4.37 -1.32
C ARG A 5 7.80 3.98 -0.09
N LYS A 6 8.99 3.39 -0.26
CA LYS A 6 9.84 3.04 0.88
C LYS A 6 10.22 4.26 1.72
N ALA A 7 10.37 5.42 1.07
CA ALA A 7 10.67 6.68 1.76
C ALA A 7 9.49 7.22 2.59
N ASP A 8 8.27 6.78 2.30
CA ASP A 8 7.05 7.24 2.98
C ASP A 8 6.79 6.46 4.28
N ILE A 9 7.54 5.39 4.53
CA ILE A 9 7.37 4.50 5.69
C ILE A 9 8.41 4.88 6.76
N ASP A 10 7.95 5.15 7.98
CA ASP A 10 8.84 5.33 9.13
C ASP A 10 9.71 4.07 9.33
N PRO A 11 11.05 4.16 9.29
CA PRO A 11 11.92 2.99 9.46
C PRO A 11 11.82 2.34 10.84
N HIS A 12 11.19 2.99 11.82
CA HIS A 12 11.00 2.47 13.18
C HIS A 12 9.62 1.79 13.40
N ILE A 13 8.78 1.71 12.36
CA ILE A 13 7.46 1.08 12.48
C ILE A 13 7.52 -0.41 12.09
N ASP A 14 7.00 -1.26 12.98
CA ASP A 14 6.77 -2.67 12.69
C ASP A 14 5.32 -2.87 12.24
N PHE A 15 5.13 -3.56 11.11
CA PHE A 15 3.80 -3.90 10.60
C PHE A 15 3.79 -5.27 9.93
N LEU A 16 2.61 -5.90 9.91
CA LEU A 16 2.39 -7.20 9.29
C LEU A 16 1.30 -7.09 8.23
N VAL A 17 1.60 -7.55 7.01
CA VAL A 17 0.62 -7.61 5.92
C VAL A 17 0.14 -9.05 5.76
N ILE A 18 -1.18 -9.25 5.86
CA ILE A 18 -1.82 -10.55 5.64
C ILE A 18 -2.74 -10.42 4.43
N THR A 19 -2.53 -11.25 3.40
CA THR A 19 -3.38 -11.26 2.22
C THR A 19 -4.62 -12.13 2.44
N ARG A 20 -5.78 -11.65 1.96
CA ARG A 20 -7.03 -12.44 1.96
C ARG A 20 -7.06 -13.35 0.72
N PRO A 21 -7.77 -14.50 0.74
CA PRO A 21 -7.82 -15.42 -0.40
C PRO A 21 -8.20 -14.78 -1.75
N SER A 22 -9.01 -13.72 -1.73
CA SER A 22 -9.42 -12.97 -2.93
C SER A 22 -8.25 -12.30 -3.68
N ALA A 23 -7.14 -12.00 -2.99
CA ALA A 23 -5.97 -11.36 -3.59
C ALA A 23 -5.21 -12.30 -4.54
N ARG A 24 -5.52 -13.60 -4.55
CA ARG A 24 -4.85 -14.61 -5.39
C ARG A 24 -4.92 -14.30 -6.89
N ASN A 25 -5.95 -13.60 -7.33
CA ASN A 25 -6.20 -13.27 -8.74
C ASN A 25 -5.89 -11.80 -9.07
N PHE A 26 -5.20 -11.08 -8.19
CA PHE A 26 -4.88 -9.68 -8.42
C PHE A 26 -3.63 -9.57 -9.28
N ASP A 27 -3.69 -8.72 -10.31
CA ASP A 27 -2.49 -8.23 -10.99
C ASP A 27 -1.71 -7.26 -10.08
N MET A 28 -0.48 -6.94 -10.47
CA MET A 28 0.38 -6.05 -9.68
C MET A 28 -0.18 -4.64 -9.50
N THR A 29 -1.03 -4.16 -10.43
CA THR A 29 -1.70 -2.86 -10.31
C THR A 29 -2.73 -2.90 -9.18
N LYS A 30 -3.56 -3.95 -9.13
CA LYS A 30 -4.53 -4.19 -8.06
C LYS A 30 -3.84 -4.45 -6.72
N VAL A 31 -2.77 -5.25 -6.70
CA VAL A 31 -1.97 -5.49 -5.48
C VAL A 31 -1.44 -4.16 -4.94
N ARG A 32 -0.82 -3.32 -5.79
CA ARG A 32 -0.29 -2.02 -5.39
C ARG A 32 -1.37 -1.12 -4.80
N ARG A 33 -2.50 -0.95 -5.51
CA ARG A 33 -3.60 -0.09 -5.05
C ARG A 33 -4.13 -0.52 -3.68
N ASN A 34 -4.33 -1.83 -3.50
CA ASN A 34 -4.85 -2.36 -2.23
C ASN A 34 -3.82 -2.26 -1.10
N LEU A 35 -2.54 -2.51 -1.38
CA LEU A 35 -1.49 -2.38 -0.37
C LEU A 35 -1.35 -0.94 0.11
N VAL A 36 -1.28 0.03 -0.81
CA VAL A 36 -1.22 1.46 -0.47
C VAL A 36 -2.42 1.88 0.35
N HIS A 37 -3.62 1.48 -0.06
CA HIS A 37 -4.84 1.79 0.69
C HIS A 37 -4.82 1.19 2.10
N ALA A 38 -4.43 -0.08 2.25
CA ALA A 38 -4.36 -0.74 3.55
C ALA A 38 -3.31 -0.10 4.48
N LEU A 39 -2.14 0.26 3.96
CA LEU A 39 -1.09 0.94 4.73
C LEU A 39 -1.54 2.34 5.17
N ALA A 40 -2.25 3.07 4.32
CA ALA A 40 -2.78 4.39 4.66
C ALA A 40 -3.87 4.31 5.75
N LEU A 41 -4.79 3.34 5.64
CA LEU A 41 -5.79 3.08 6.69
C LEU A 41 -5.17 2.66 8.02
N ALA A 42 -4.01 1.98 7.98
CA ALA A 42 -3.26 1.59 9.16
C ALA A 42 -2.34 2.70 9.69
N HIS A 43 -2.38 3.91 9.11
CA HIS A 43 -1.52 5.05 9.46
C HIS A 43 0.00 4.75 9.33
N VAL A 44 0.38 3.79 8.47
CA VAL A 44 1.79 3.47 8.18
C VAL A 44 2.37 4.47 7.16
N ILE A 45 1.53 4.97 6.25
CA ILE A 45 1.85 6.00 5.27
C ILE A 45 0.71 7.03 5.22
N GLU A 46 0.96 8.21 4.67
CA GLU A 46 -0.11 9.19 4.42
C GLU A 46 -1.05 8.73 3.29
N MET A 47 -2.35 9.06 3.41
CA MET A 47 -3.32 8.81 2.35
C MET A 47 -2.93 9.64 1.12
N PRO A 48 -2.65 9.00 -0.04
CA PRO A 48 -2.43 9.76 -1.26
C PRO A 48 -3.73 10.47 -1.63
N ASN A 49 -3.65 11.77 -1.90
CA ASN A 49 -4.78 12.57 -2.37
C ASN A 49 -5.28 11.99 -3.70
N GLU A 50 -6.59 11.79 -3.84
CA GLU A 50 -7.22 11.17 -5.02
C GLU A 50 -7.04 11.96 -6.34
N ASN A 51 -6.31 13.08 -6.33
CA ASN A 51 -6.15 14.00 -7.47
C ASN A 51 -4.88 13.77 -8.31
N GLU A 52 -4.05 12.76 -8.01
CA GLU A 52 -2.80 12.48 -8.74
C GLU A 52 -2.92 11.38 -9.81
N GLU A 53 -4.14 10.92 -10.14
CA GLU A 53 -4.40 10.07 -11.31
C GLU A 53 -5.07 10.88 -12.43
N ASN A 54 -4.32 11.77 -13.11
CA ASN A 54 -4.68 12.34 -14.41
C ASN A 54 -3.47 12.33 -15.35
#